data_AF-A0A2F0PUP0-F1
#
_entry.id   AF-A0A2F0PUP0-F1
#
_cell.length_a   1.000
_cell.length_b   1.000
_cell.length_c   1.000
_cell.angle_alpha   90.00
_cell.angle_beta   90.00
_cell.angle_gamma   90.00
#
_symmetry.space_group_name_H-M   'P 1'
#
loop_
_entity.id
_entity.type
_entity.pdbx_description
1 polymer ?
#
loop_
_entity_poly.entity_id
_entity_poly.type
_entity_poly.pdbx_seq_one_letter_code
_entity_poly.pdbx_strand_id
1 'polypeptide(L)' 'MKPVTKQICGVTVFPLVAVLQQLRRWWSIRGLRIHWADGQGVRRIARERDWQGVLACFNIEQNYSFIRLLAKAEQQRGIL' A
#
# COMPACT_ATOMS: atom_id res chain seq x y z
N MET A 1 22.66 -27.01 -14.54
CA MET A 1 21.97 -26.27 -15.63
C MET A 1 22.10 -24.78 -15.38
N LYS A 2 22.71 -24.02 -16.28
CA LYS A 2 22.73 -22.55 -16.18
C LYS A 2 21.33 -22.02 -16.51
N PRO A 3 20.77 -21.06 -15.77
CA PRO A 3 19.46 -20.51 -16.09
C PRO A 3 19.55 -19.80 -17.45
N VAL A 4 18.85 -20.34 -18.45
CA VAL A 4 18.72 -19.69 -19.76
C VAL A 4 17.85 -18.46 -19.55
N THR A 5 18.50 -17.31 -19.45
CA THR A 5 17.84 -16.02 -19.32
C THR A 5 17.30 -15.62 -20.69
N LYS A 6 15.97 -15.61 -20.85
CA LYS A 6 15.34 -15.07 -22.05
C LYS A 6 15.69 -13.58 -22.16
N GLN A 7 16.25 -13.18 -23.30
CA GLN A 7 16.45 -11.79 -23.65
C GLN A 7 15.37 -11.38 -24.67
N ILE A 8 14.73 -10.23 -24.44
CA ILE A 8 13.81 -9.61 -25.39
C ILE A 8 14.36 -8.21 -25.64
N CYS A 9 14.56 -7.84 -26.91
CA CYS A 9 15.15 -6.55 -27.29
C CYS A 9 16.52 -6.25 -26.62
N GLY A 10 17.34 -7.27 -26.37
CA GLY A 10 18.66 -7.12 -25.72
C GLY A 10 18.62 -6.93 -24.21
N VAL A 11 17.44 -6.99 -23.58
CA VAL A 11 17.28 -6.88 -22.13
C VAL A 11 16.96 -8.24 -21.53
N THR A 12 17.69 -8.61 -20.49
CA THR A 12 17.42 -9.80 -19.68
C THR A 12 16.06 -9.65 -19.00
N VAL A 13 15.11 -10.53 -19.30
CA VAL A 13 13.72 -10.42 -18.83
C VAL A 13 13.60 -10.54 -17.31
N PHE A 14 14.41 -11.39 -16.68
CA PHE A 14 14.36 -11.62 -15.22
C PHE A 14 14.65 -10.36 -14.38
N PRO A 15 15.74 -9.62 -14.62
CA PRO A 15 15.98 -8.33 -13.96
C PRO A 15 14.85 -7.32 -14.15
N LEU A 16 14.28 -7.23 -15.36
CA LEU A 16 13.21 -6.27 -15.65
C LEU A 16 11.93 -6.59 -14.85
N VAL A 17 11.56 -7.88 -14.78
CA VAL A 17 10.42 -8.35 -13.98
C VAL A 17 10.64 -8.07 -12.50
N ALA A 18 11.86 -8.28 -11.98
CA ALA A 18 12.19 -7.98 -10.59
C ALA A 18 12.06 -6.48 -10.27
N VAL A 19 12.52 -5.60 -11.17
CA VAL A 19 12.37 -4.13 -11.02
C VAL A 19 10.89 -3.74 -11.03
N LEU A 20 10.09 -4.28 -11.95
CA LEU A 20 8.65 -4.01 -12.00
C LEU A 20 7.94 -4.48 -10.73
N GLN A 21 8.31 -5.64 -10.17
CA GLN A 21 7.77 -6.12 -8.89
C GLN A 21 8.14 -5.19 -7.72
N GLN A 22 9.39 -4.71 -7.66
CA GLN A 22 9.82 -3.76 -6.64
C GLN A 22 9.07 -2.42 -6.73
N LEU A 23 8.90 -1.89 -7.95
CA LEU A 23 8.12 -0.69 -8.19
C LEU A 23 6.68 -0.89 -7.74
N ARG A 24 6.04 -2.00 -8.14
CA ARG A 24 4.67 -2.33 -7.74
C ARG A 24 4.53 -2.39 -6.22
N ARG A 25 5.47 -3.05 -5.53
CA ARG A 25 5.51 -3.11 -4.06
C ARG A 25 5.64 -1.72 -3.45
N TRP A 26 6.52 -0.88 -3.98
CA TRP A 26 6.70 0.49 -3.53
C TRP A 26 5.43 1.33 -3.69
N TRP A 27 4.75 1.20 -4.83
CA TRP A 27 3.46 1.87 -5.08
C TRP A 27 2.38 1.43 -4.10
N SER A 28 2.26 0.13 -3.80
CA SER A 28 1.30 -0.36 -2.81
C SER A 28 1.60 0.17 -1.40
N ILE A 29 2.87 0.18 -0.98
CA ILE A 29 3.27 0.78 0.31
C ILE A 29 2.94 2.27 0.35
N ARG A 30 3.21 2.99 -0.75
CA ARG A 30 2.88 4.41 -0.87
C ARG A 30 1.38 4.65 -0.73
N GLY A 31 0.54 3.84 -1.39
CA GLY A 31 -0.91 3.90 -1.28
C GLY A 31 -1.39 3.70 0.17
N LEU A 32 -0.88 2.68 0.86
CA LEU A 32 -1.21 2.44 2.28
C LEU A 32 -0.83 3.62 3.18
N ARG A 33 0.32 4.26 2.95
CA ARG A 33 0.75 5.45 3.69
C ARG A 33 -0.17 6.64 3.44
N ILE A 34 -0.62 6.83 2.20
CA ILE A 34 -1.58 7.90 1.85
C ILE A 34 -2.90 7.67 2.59
N HIS A 35 -3.48 6.47 2.51
CA HIS A 35 -4.72 6.15 3.23
C HIS A 35 -4.61 6.38 4.74
N TRP A 36 -3.46 6.02 5.34
CA TRP A 36 -3.21 6.31 6.74
C TRP A 36 -3.21 7.82 7.01
N ALA A 37 -2.47 8.60 6.22
CA ALA A 37 -2.38 10.05 6.36
C ALA A 37 -3.74 10.73 6.17
N ASP A 38 -4.52 10.32 5.18
CA ASP A 38 -5.86 10.83 4.93
C ASP A 38 -6.78 10.59 6.14
N GLY A 39 -6.77 9.38 6.71
CA GLY A 39 -7.56 9.08 7.91
C GLY A 39 -7.14 9.93 9.13
N GLN A 40 -5.85 10.21 9.31
CA GLN A 40 -5.38 11.15 10.34
C GLN A 40 -5.80 12.59 10.03
N GLY A 41 -5.78 13.02 8.76
CA GLY A 41 -6.24 14.33 8.32
C GLY A 41 -7.73 14.55 8.58
N VAL A 42 -8.57 13.58 8.21
CA VAL A 42 -10.01 13.57 8.53
C VAL A 42 -10.23 13.67 10.03
N ARG A 43 -9.49 12.88 10.83
CA ARG A 43 -9.59 12.92 12.29
C ARG A 43 -9.21 14.28 12.86
N ARG A 44 -8.15 14.91 12.34
CA ARG A 44 -7.74 16.27 12.75
C ARG A 44 -8.86 17.27 12.49
N ILE A 45 -9.41 17.30 11.28
CA ILE A 45 -10.52 18.20 10.91
C ILE A 45 -11.74 17.92 11.79
N ALA A 46 -12.06 16.66 12.04
CA ALA A 46 -13.18 16.26 12.89
C ALA A 46 -13.01 16.73 14.34
N ARG A 47 -11.78 16.73 14.89
CA ARG A 47 -11.50 17.32 16.21
C ARG A 47 -11.69 18.83 16.20
N GLU A 48 -11.16 19.51 15.18
CA GLU A 48 -11.27 20.98 15.05
C GLU A 48 -12.72 21.45 14.92
N ARG A 49 -13.61 20.59 14.41
CA ARG A 49 -15.04 20.90 14.20
C ARG A 49 -16.00 20.20 15.16
N ASP A 50 -15.48 19.52 16.17
CA ASP A 50 -16.27 18.77 17.16
C ASP A 50 -17.24 17.73 16.55
N TRP A 51 -16.83 17.10 15.44
CA TRP A 51 -17.62 16.09 14.73
C TRP A 51 -17.55 14.74 15.42
N GLN A 52 -18.24 14.60 16.55
CA GLN A 52 -18.20 13.41 17.40
C GLN A 52 -18.56 12.12 16.67
N GLY A 53 -19.54 12.15 15.77
CA GLY A 53 -19.89 10.99 14.94
C GLY A 53 -18.73 10.54 14.02
N VAL A 54 -18.01 11.50 13.43
CA VAL A 54 -16.83 11.20 12.59
C VAL A 54 -15.68 10.68 13.45
N LEU A 55 -15.47 11.23 14.65
CA LEU A 55 -14.42 10.75 15.57
C LEU A 55 -14.68 9.34 16.09
N ALA A 56 -15.95 8.95 16.25
CA ALA A 56 -16.32 7.59 16.63
C ALA A 56 -15.94 6.57 15.54
N CYS A 57 -16.16 6.92 14.27
CA CYS A 57 -15.80 6.07 13.12
C CYS A 57 -14.30 6.14 12.78
N PHE A 58 -13.72 7.33 12.65
CA PHE A 58 -12.33 7.53 12.25
C PHE A 58 -11.36 7.54 13.45
N ASN A 59 -11.57 6.63 14.38
CA ASN A 59 -10.63 6.44 15.48
C ASN A 59 -9.36 5.70 15.00
N ILE A 60 -8.28 5.76 15.80
CA ILE A 60 -6.99 5.15 15.44
C ILE A 60 -7.12 3.65 15.20
N GLU A 61 -7.90 2.94 16.01
CA GLU A 61 -8.02 1.48 15.94
C GLU A 61 -8.74 1.02 14.67
N GLN A 62 -9.82 1.72 14.29
CA GLN A 62 -10.52 1.45 13.04
C GLN A 62 -9.63 1.77 11.84
N ASN A 63 -8.92 2.90 11.86
CA ASN A 63 -8.02 3.26 10.76
C ASN A 63 -6.86 2.25 10.64
N TYR A 64 -6.29 1.82 11.77
CA TYR A 64 -5.25 0.79 11.79
C TYR A 64 -5.78 -0.56 11.27
N SER A 65 -6.96 -0.98 11.71
CA SER A 65 -7.60 -2.23 11.27
C SER A 65 -7.88 -2.22 9.76
N PHE A 66 -8.33 -1.08 9.23
CA PHE A 66 -8.55 -0.88 7.80
C PHE A 66 -7.24 -0.99 7.00
N ILE A 67 -6.19 -0.28 7.40
CA ILE A 67 -4.87 -0.36 6.75
C ILE A 67 -4.30 -1.78 6.82
N ARG A 68 -4.47 -2.48 7.96
CA ARG A 68 -4.04 -3.86 8.11
C ARG A 68 -4.78 -4.79 7.15
N LEU A 69 -6.08 -4.58 6.93
CA LEU A 69 -6.88 -5.36 6.00
C LEU A 69 -6.43 -5.13 4.54
N LEU A 70 -6.18 -3.88 4.15
CA LEU A 70 -5.62 -3.55 2.83
C LEU A 70 -4.23 -4.17 2.64
N ALA A 71 -3.35 -4.06 3.63
CA ALA A 71 -2.02 -4.67 3.57
C ALA A 71 -2.09 -6.19 3.40
N LYS A 72 -3.01 -6.86 4.11
CA LYS A 72 -3.22 -8.31 3.97
C LYS A 72 -3.71 -8.68 2.58
N ALA A 73 -4.58 -7.89 1.97
CA ALA A 73 -5.04 -8.12 0.59
C ALA A 73 -3.88 -7.99 -0.41
N GLU A 74 -2.99 -7.03 -0.22
CA GLU A 74 -1.80 -6.84 -1.06
C GLU A 74 -0.77 -7.98 -0.86
N GLN A 75 -0.63 -8.52 0.35
CA GLN A 75 0.17 -9.73 0.62
C GLN A 75 -0.40 -10.95 -0.11
N GLN A 76 -1.73 -11.16 -0.07
CA GLN A 76 -2.40 -12.25 -0.77
C GLN A 76 -2.22 -12.17 -2.29
N ARG A 77 -2.03 -10.96 -2.84
CA ARG A 77 -1.72 -10.72 -4.25
C ARG A 77 -0.24 -10.94 -4.61
N GLY A 78 0.61 -11.28 -3.64
CA GLY A 78 2.05 -11.45 -3.82
C GLY A 78 2.80 -10.14 -4.08
N ILE A 79 2.23 -9.00 -3.67
CA ILE A 79 2.82 -7.68 -3.87
C ILE A 79 3.64 -7.28 -2.65
N LEU A 80 3.10 -7.52 -1.45
CA LEU A 80 3.71 -7.18 -0.16
C LEU A 80 4.40 -8.35 0.52
#